data_AF-A0ABD7JQ77-F1
#
_entry.id   AF-A0ABD7JQ77-F1
#
_cell.length_a   1.000
_cell.length_b   1.000
_cell.length_c   1.000
_cell.angle_alpha   90.00
_cell.angle_beta   90.00
_cell.angle_gamma   90.00
#
_symmetry.space_group_name_H-M   'P 1'
#
loop_
_entity.id
_entity.type
_entity.pdbx_description
1 polymer ?
#
loop_
_entity_poly.entity_id
_entity_poly.type
_entity_poly.pdbx_seq_one_letter_code
_entity_poly.pdbx_strand_id
1 'polypeptide(L)'
;PADCTDPDLIQRDIAANMRRSVEACLEVGRGLQVLKSACIHGSFIERLNALGLERTVAFRFMDAATKFSALGSNATLTKAIDSQS
;
A
#
# COMPACT_ATOMS: atom_id res chain seq x y z
N PRO A 1 26.96 -6.20 -24.21
CA PRO A 1 26.42 -5.71 -22.91
C PRO A 1 25.38 -4.63 -23.17
N ALA A 2 24.09 -4.98 -23.08
CA ALA A 2 23.04 -3.96 -23.10
C ALA A 2 23.29 -3.02 -21.92
N ASP A 3 23.32 -1.73 -22.21
CA ASP A 3 23.87 -0.71 -21.34
C ASP A 3 22.99 -0.58 -20.09
N CYS A 4 23.41 -1.21 -18.98
CA CYS A 4 22.77 -1.10 -17.66
C CYS A 4 22.81 0.33 -17.09
N THR A 5 23.38 1.27 -17.84
CA THR A 5 23.51 2.69 -17.53
C THR A 5 22.54 3.58 -18.31
N ASP A 6 21.67 3.01 -19.17
CA ASP A 6 20.61 3.78 -19.85
C ASP A 6 19.65 4.41 -18.81
N PRO A 7 19.57 5.75 -18.73
CA PRO A 7 18.72 6.44 -17.77
C PRO A 7 17.24 6.04 -17.86
N ASP A 8 16.72 5.74 -19.06
CA ASP A 8 15.31 5.38 -19.25
C ASP A 8 15.02 3.99 -18.68
N LEU A 9 15.97 3.05 -18.81
CA LEU A 9 15.86 1.73 -18.20
C LEU A 9 15.91 1.83 -16.66
N ILE A 10 16.83 2.63 -16.12
CA ILE A 10 16.94 2.89 -14.68
C ILE A 10 15.65 3.52 -14.14
N GLN A 11 15.12 4.53 -14.82
CA GLN A 11 13.88 5.20 -14.42
C GLN A 11 12.70 4.23 -14.39
N ARG A 12 12.57 3.39 -15.41
CA ARG A 12 11.51 2.36 -15.48
C ARG A 12 11.61 1.37 -14.32
N ASP A 13 12.81 0.94 -14.00
CA ASP A 13 13.05 -0.02 -12.91
C ASP A 13 12.73 0.59 -11.54
N ILE A 14 13.10 1.86 -11.32
CA ILE A 14 12.72 2.62 -10.12
C ILE A 14 11.19 2.72 -10.02
N ALA A 15 10.50 3.12 -11.10
CA ALA A 15 9.05 3.23 -11.12
C ALA A 15 8.36 1.89 -10.82
N ALA A 16 8.86 0.79 -11.42
CA ALA A 16 8.36 -0.56 -11.16
C ALA A 16 8.59 -0.98 -9.70
N ASN A 17 9.75 -0.64 -9.11
CA ASN A 17 10.02 -0.91 -7.71
C ASN A 17 9.12 -0.09 -6.79
N MET A 18 8.96 1.21 -7.04
CA MET A 18 8.06 2.08 -6.29
C MET A 18 6.64 1.54 -6.28
N ARG A 19 6.13 1.13 -7.45
CA ARG A 19 4.78 0.55 -7.56
C ARG A 19 4.65 -0.71 -6.72
N ARG A 20 5.58 -1.67 -6.86
CA ARG A 20 5.57 -2.91 -6.08
C ARG A 20 5.66 -2.65 -4.58
N SER A 21 6.53 -1.73 -4.15
CA SER A 21 6.68 -1.36 -2.74
C SER A 21 5.42 -0.71 -2.17
N VAL A 22 4.76 0.19 -2.92
CA VAL A 22 3.50 0.80 -2.50
C VAL A 22 2.40 -0.26 -2.38
N GLU A 23 2.25 -1.14 -3.37
CA GLU A 23 1.25 -2.22 -3.35
C GLU A 23 1.44 -3.13 -2.12
N ALA A 24 2.68 -3.54 -1.84
CA ALA A 24 3.00 -4.34 -0.65
C ALA A 24 2.66 -3.60 0.66
N CYS A 25 2.98 -2.31 0.77
CA CYS A 25 2.62 -1.50 1.94
C CYS A 25 1.10 -1.41 2.15
N LEU A 26 0.32 -1.27 1.07
CA LEU A 26 -1.14 -1.23 1.16
C LEU A 26 -1.73 -2.59 1.56
N GLU A 27 -1.15 -3.69 1.07
CA GLU A 27 -1.56 -5.04 1.45
C GLU A 27 -1.31 -5.33 2.94
N VAL A 28 -0.18 -4.89 3.49
CA VAL A 28 0.07 -4.91 4.94
C VAL A 28 -1.03 -4.15 5.69
N GLY A 29 -1.38 -2.94 5.25
CA GLY A 29 -2.46 -2.16 5.86
C GLY A 29 -3.82 -2.87 5.88
N ARG A 30 -4.20 -3.51 4.78
CA ARG A 30 -5.42 -4.32 4.68
C ARG A 30 -5.37 -5.53 5.61
N GLY A 31 -4.25 -6.25 5.63
CA GLY A 31 -4.03 -7.39 6.54
C GLY A 31 -4.14 -6.99 8.02
N LEU A 32 -3.58 -5.83 8.39
CA LEU A 32 -3.69 -5.29 9.75
C LEU A 32 -5.14 -4.94 10.13
N GLN A 33 -5.95 -4.43 9.20
CA GLN A 33 -7.38 -4.20 9.44
C GLN A 33 -8.13 -5.49 9.72
N VAL A 34 -7.91 -6.53 8.89
CA VAL A 34 -8.51 -7.85 9.09
C VAL A 34 -8.08 -8.45 10.43
N LEU A 35 -6.77 -8.39 10.72
CA LEU A 35 -6.22 -8.87 11.98
C LEU A 35 -6.84 -8.17 13.19
N LYS A 36 -7.02 -6.84 13.13
CA LYS A 36 -7.66 -6.07 14.19
C LYS A 36 -9.11 -6.51 14.40
N SER A 37 -9.88 -6.71 13.33
CA SER A 37 -11.27 -7.16 13.39
C SER A 37 -11.42 -8.57 13.94
N ALA A 38 -10.41 -9.43 13.74
CA ALA A 38 -10.37 -10.79 14.29
C ALA A 38 -9.92 -10.85 15.77
N CYS A 39 -9.34 -9.78 16.31
CA CYS A 39 -8.86 -9.74 17.69
C CYS A 39 -9.97 -9.33 18.67
N ILE A 40 -10.12 -10.10 19.76
CA ILE A 40 -10.84 -9.64 20.95
C ILE A 40 -10.06 -8.51 21.66
N HIS A 41 -10.74 -7.74 22.51
CA HIS A 41 -10.18 -6.56 23.20
C HIS A 41 -8.77 -6.83 23.75
N GLY A 42 -7.82 -5.93 23.46
CA GLY A 42 -6.43 -6.02 23.91
C GLY A 42 -5.51 -6.92 23.08
N SER A 43 -6.02 -8.02 22.49
CA SER A 43 -5.19 -9.01 21.78
C SER A 43 -4.48 -8.43 20.55
N PHE A 44 -5.04 -7.40 19.91
CA PHE A 44 -4.41 -6.78 18.74
C PHE A 44 -2.99 -6.25 19.02
N ILE A 45 -2.73 -5.72 20.22
CA ILE A 45 -1.41 -5.17 20.55
C ILE A 45 -0.36 -6.24 20.72
N GLU A 46 -0.72 -7.39 21.28
CA GLU A 46 0.18 -8.54 21.35
C GLU A 46 0.55 -9.04 19.95
N ARG A 47 -0.40 -9.00 19.00
CA ARG A 47 -0.13 -9.35 17.60
C ARG A 47 0.82 -8.36 16.92
N LEU A 48 0.66 -7.05 17.18
CA LEU A 48 1.59 -6.05 16.66
C LEU A 48 3.01 -6.25 17.20
N ASN A 49 3.13 -6.54 18.50
CA ASN A 49 4.43 -6.85 19.12
C ASN A 49 5.08 -8.09 18.50
N ALA A 50 4.31 -9.14 18.22
CA ALA A 50 4.81 -10.35 17.55
C ALA A 50 5.29 -10.09 16.11
N LEU A 51 4.72 -9.09 15.44
CA LEU A 51 5.16 -8.63 14.12
C LEU A 51 6.33 -7.63 14.18
N GLY A 52 6.77 -7.23 15.38
CA GLY A 52 7.79 -6.19 15.56
C GLY A 52 7.31 -4.80 15.12
N LEU A 53 5.99 -4.56 15.09
CA LEU A 53 5.39 -3.34 14.57
C LEU A 53 4.91 -2.44 15.71
N GLU A 54 5.33 -1.18 15.69
CA GLU A 54 4.81 -0.18 16.63
C GLU A 54 3.36 0.18 16.29
N ARG A 55 2.56 0.45 17.32
CA ARG A 55 1.11 0.73 17.21
C ARG A 55 0.81 1.82 16.18
N THR A 56 1.43 2.98 16.32
CA THR A 56 1.24 4.16 15.44
C THR A 56 1.61 3.82 13.99
N VAL A 57 2.70 3.10 13.77
CA VAL A 57 3.10 2.63 12.43
C VAL A 57 2.02 1.71 11.84
N ALA A 58 1.50 0.75 12.60
CA ALA A 58 0.42 -0.12 12.17
C ALA A 58 -0.83 0.68 11.76
N PHE A 59 -1.22 1.67 12.56
CA PHE A 59 -2.34 2.56 12.24
C PHE A 59 -2.11 3.37 10.97
N ARG A 60 -0.87 3.83 10.70
CA ARG A 60 -0.53 4.55 9.47
C ARG A 60 -0.66 3.66 8.23
N PHE A 61 -0.24 2.40 8.31
CA PHE A 61 -0.47 1.43 7.23
C PHE A 61 -1.97 1.21 6.97
N MET A 62 -2.74 1.00 8.04
CA MET A 62 -4.20 0.83 7.94
C MET A 62 -4.88 2.06 7.35
N ASP A 63 -4.51 3.28 7.77
CA ASP A 63 -5.06 4.54 7.27
C ASP A 63 -4.72 4.76 5.78
N ALA A 64 -3.47 4.49 5.38
CA ALA A 64 -3.07 4.54 3.99
C ALA A 64 -3.88 3.56 3.12
N ALA A 65 -4.06 2.31 3.58
CA ALA A 65 -4.88 1.31 2.89
C ALA A 65 -6.34 1.76 2.71
N THR A 66 -6.95 2.36 3.73
CA THR A 66 -8.32 2.91 3.65
C THR A 66 -8.42 4.03 2.62
N LYS A 67 -7.50 5.01 2.70
CA LYS A 67 -7.50 6.18 1.80
C LYS A 67 -7.29 5.78 0.35
N PHE A 68 -6.38 4.85 0.07
CA PHE A 68 -6.15 4.35 -1.29
C PHE A 68 -7.30 3.51 -1.82
N SER A 69 -7.97 2.73 -0.97
CA SER A 69 -9.17 1.99 -1.40
C SER A 69 -10.31 2.93 -1.78
N ALA A 70 -10.42 4.10 -1.12
CA ALA A 70 -11.37 5.14 -1.50
C ALA A 70 -11.03 5.82 -2.83
N LEU A 71 -9.75 5.91 -3.22
CA LEU A 71 -9.33 6.50 -4.50
C LEU A 71 -9.76 5.66 -5.71
N GLY A 72 -9.77 4.32 -5.60
CA GLY A 72 -10.31 3.44 -6.65
C GLY A 72 -11.83 3.55 -6.82
N SER A 73 -12.54 3.96 -5.76
CA SER A 73 -13.99 4.19 -5.76
C SER A 73 -14.40 5.63 -6.10
N ASN A 74 -13.44 6.56 -6.14
CA ASN A 74 -13.69 7.93 -6.58
C ASN A 74 -13.85 7.94 -8.10
N ALA A 75 -15.11 7.86 -8.53
CA ALA A 75 -15.61 7.93 -9.91
C ALA A 75 -15.07 9.09 -10.77
N THR A 76 -14.32 10.03 -10.18
CA THR A 76 -13.61 11.11 -10.86
C THR A 76 -12.42 10.62 -11.71
N LEU A 77 -11.72 9.55 -11.29
CA LEU A 77 -10.63 8.97 -12.09
C LEU A 77 -11.16 8.21 -13.31
N THR A 78 -12.26 7.47 -13.16
CA THR A 78 -12.93 6.78 -14.27
C THR A 78 -13.43 7.75 -15.34
N LYS A 79 -13.93 8.94 -14.93
CA LYS A 79 -14.35 9.99 -15.87
C LYS A 79 -13.19 10.62 -16.66
N ALA A 80 -12.01 10.72 -16.08
CA ALA A 80 -10.84 11.30 -16.76
C ALA A 80 -10.25 10.35 -17.83
N ILE A 81 -10.39 9.04 -17.63
CA ILE A 81 -9.95 8.02 -18.58
C ILE A 81 -10.91 7.94 -19.78
N ASP A 82 -12.22 8.14 -19.55
CA ASP A 82 -13.24 8.20 -20.60
C ASP A 82 -13.12 9.46 -21.48
N SER A 83 -12.62 10.58 -20.94
CA SER A 83 -12.42 11.84 -21.70
C SER A 83 -11.16 11.88 -22.58
N GLN A 84 -10.36 10.81 -22.61
CA GLN A 84 -9.16 10.71 -23.47
C GLN A 84 -9.34 9.80 -24.70
N SER A 85 -10.57 9.34 -24.98
CA SER A 85 -10.90 8.61 -26.22
C SER A 85 -11.42 9.53 -27.32
#